data_AF-A0A2I1TWB6-F1
#
_entry.id   AF-A0A2I1TWB6-F1
#
_cell.length_a   1.000
_cell.length_b   1.000
_cell.length_c   1.000
_cell.angle_alpha   90.00
_cell.angle_beta   90.00
_cell.angle_gamma   90.00
#
_symmetry.space_group_name_H-M   'P 1'
#
loop_
_entity.id
_entity.type
_entity.pdbx_description
1 polymer ?
#
loop_
_entity_poly.entity_id
_entity_poly.type
_entity_poly.pdbx_seq_one_letter_code
_entity_poly.pdbx_strand_id
1 'polypeptide(L)'
;MLSEKQFKLLRFLLIHKDENFTQRQLAEQLDLSLGTVNALVGKLKEEKWIDEEHHLNELGKNVLEPYRVENAIIMAAGMSSRFAPLSYEIPKGLLQVKGERLIERQIRQLQEAGIEDITVIVGYLQEKMFYLEEKFGVKIVVNNDYYKYNNCSSLMLVRDQLSNTYICSSDNYFVENPFERYIYRGYYSTIFAEGDTDEYCSKEDSNHTIIDIQIGGTNTWAMVGHVYFDRAFSEKFVDILETEFKHEPYREQLWEDYYSRHVKELPLEARHYSADIVKEFDSLDELRQFDEHYLVNTNSEIIDNICKTLGCIASDIVNIKPLKDGLTNTSFSFDCLGKKYVYRHPGRGTENYIDRASEAASMEIATKLKIDRTFVAMNKDEGWKISEFIPNAKQLDYDNWDDVAKAMELLRRLHQSGEKTYHSFDQFEGIDDFRQKLKASNRFEFDGLEELDKNVSVLEKLLQEDQAKKVLCHGDSYSPNFLLNEDGEMSLIDWEYSGIGDPAGDLGTFIGCSNYTVEEAEKVLEIYLQEVPDKKTKRHYFAYVSVTSYYWFLWALFQESVGKPVGEFLYIWYRYTKQYGKLALDLYLEDN
;
A
#
# COMPACT_ATOMS: atom_id res chain seq x y z
N MET A 1 -14.99 -43.38 -3.10
CA MET A 1 -15.17 -42.03 -2.53
C MET A 1 -16.22 -42.13 -1.42
N LEU A 2 -15.97 -41.53 -0.26
CA LEU A 2 -16.91 -41.57 0.87
C LEU A 2 -18.14 -40.71 0.55
N SER A 3 -19.32 -41.14 1.01
CA SER A 3 -20.43 -40.18 1.13
C SER A 3 -20.14 -39.20 2.26
N GLU A 4 -20.69 -37.99 2.19
CA GLU A 4 -20.50 -36.97 3.22
C GLU A 4 -20.87 -37.48 4.62
N LYS A 5 -21.96 -38.25 4.71
CA LYS A 5 -22.41 -38.86 5.97
C LYS A 5 -21.46 -39.93 6.49
N GLN A 6 -20.84 -40.73 5.60
CA GLN A 6 -19.80 -41.67 5.99
C GLN A 6 -18.56 -40.94 6.50
N PHE A 7 -18.15 -39.87 5.79
CA PHE A 7 -17.04 -39.02 6.19
C PHE A 7 -17.27 -38.39 7.57
N LYS A 8 -18.44 -37.76 7.80
CA LYS A 8 -18.82 -37.15 9.08
C LYS A 8 -18.70 -38.14 10.24
N LEU A 9 -19.24 -39.35 10.07
CA LEU A 9 -19.16 -40.40 11.10
C LEU A 9 -17.72 -40.88 11.34
N LEU A 10 -16.95 -41.18 10.29
CA LEU A 10 -15.56 -41.63 10.43
C LEU A 10 -14.66 -40.56 11.06
N ARG A 11 -14.81 -39.29 10.66
CA ARG A 11 -14.10 -38.15 11.24
C ARG A 11 -14.42 -37.97 12.73
N PHE A 12 -15.70 -38.07 13.10
CA PHE A 12 -16.12 -37.99 14.50
C PHE A 12 -15.47 -39.09 15.35
N LEU A 13 -15.50 -40.34 14.88
CA LEU A 13 -14.87 -41.47 15.57
C LEU A 13 -13.33 -41.33 15.64
N LEU A 14 -12.70 -40.68 14.66
CA LEU A 14 -11.27 -40.40 14.70
C LEU A 14 -10.90 -39.38 15.79
N ILE A 15 -11.72 -38.33 15.95
CA ILE A 15 -11.53 -37.28 16.96
C ILE A 15 -11.75 -37.85 18.36
N HIS A 16 -12.81 -38.64 18.53
CA HIS A 16 -13.21 -39.22 19.81
C HIS A 16 -12.76 -40.69 19.95
N LYS A 17 -11.56 -41.02 19.50
CA LYS A 17 -11.03 -42.39 19.44
C LYS A 17 -10.96 -43.12 20.80
N ASP A 18 -10.92 -42.36 21.89
CA ASP A 18 -10.80 -42.85 23.27
C ASP A 18 -12.16 -42.89 24.01
N GLU A 19 -13.26 -42.57 23.30
CA GLU A 19 -14.61 -42.50 23.84
C GLU A 19 -15.54 -43.53 23.16
N ASN A 20 -16.52 -44.03 23.91
CA ASN A 20 -17.52 -44.99 23.42
C ASN A 20 -18.86 -44.32 23.21
N PHE A 21 -19.45 -44.49 22.03
CA PHE A 21 -20.76 -43.91 21.69
C PHE A 21 -21.77 -44.97 21.27
N THR A 22 -22.96 -44.87 21.84
CA THR A 22 -24.14 -45.57 21.32
C THR A 22 -24.59 -44.92 20.00
N GLN A 23 -25.30 -45.67 19.16
CA GLN A 23 -25.87 -45.15 17.91
C GLN A 23 -26.82 -43.96 18.12
N ARG A 24 -27.47 -43.89 19.29
CA ARG A 24 -28.33 -42.75 19.66
C ARG A 24 -27.51 -41.50 19.99
N GLN A 25 -26.40 -41.65 20.70
CA GLN A 25 -25.47 -40.54 20.94
C GLN A 25 -24.84 -40.07 19.64
N LEU A 26 -24.42 -40.99 18.75
CA LEU A 26 -23.90 -40.64 17.43
C LEU A 26 -24.93 -39.89 16.57
N ALA A 27 -26.21 -40.28 16.64
CA ALA A 27 -27.30 -39.59 15.94
C ALA A 27 -27.48 -38.15 16.43
N GLU A 28 -27.39 -37.93 17.74
CA GLU A 28 -27.47 -36.60 18.35
C GLU A 28 -26.26 -35.74 18.01
N GLN A 29 -25.04 -36.27 18.14
CA GLN A 29 -23.80 -35.54 17.88
C GLN A 29 -23.59 -35.16 16.41
N LEU A 30 -24.07 -35.99 15.48
CA LEU A 30 -23.92 -35.77 14.04
C LEU A 30 -25.13 -35.06 13.40
N ASP A 31 -26.17 -34.74 14.18
CA ASP A 31 -27.46 -34.25 13.71
C ASP A 31 -28.05 -35.11 12.58
N LEU A 32 -28.10 -36.43 12.81
CA LEU A 32 -28.63 -37.42 11.87
C LEU A 32 -29.74 -38.23 12.51
N SER A 33 -30.71 -38.68 11.72
CA SER A 33 -31.71 -39.62 12.23
C SER A 33 -31.06 -40.93 12.68
N LEU A 34 -31.58 -41.53 13.77
CA LEU A 34 -31.09 -42.81 14.29
C LEU A 34 -31.07 -43.92 13.22
N GLY A 35 -32.09 -43.98 12.36
CA GLY A 35 -32.14 -44.93 11.25
C GLY A 35 -31.00 -44.73 10.23
N THR A 36 -30.62 -43.47 9.97
CA THR A 36 -29.48 -43.16 9.11
C THR A 36 -28.17 -43.60 9.75
N VAL A 37 -27.96 -43.31 11.05
CA VAL A 37 -26.76 -43.75 11.77
C VAL A 37 -26.66 -45.28 11.83
N ASN A 38 -27.76 -45.98 12.08
CA ASN A 38 -27.77 -47.44 12.08
C ASN A 38 -27.35 -48.04 10.73
N ALA A 39 -27.88 -47.47 9.63
CA ALA A 39 -27.50 -47.89 8.29
C ALA A 39 -26.02 -47.58 7.98
N LEU A 40 -25.52 -46.41 8.41
CA LEU A 40 -24.11 -46.04 8.25
C LEU A 40 -23.20 -46.98 9.02
N VAL A 41 -23.42 -47.15 10.33
CA VAL A 41 -22.63 -48.04 11.18
C VAL A 41 -22.60 -49.47 10.63
N GLY A 42 -23.76 -50.00 10.23
CA GLY A 42 -23.83 -51.33 9.61
C GLY A 42 -22.94 -51.45 8.37
N LYS A 43 -22.98 -50.45 7.49
CA LYS A 43 -22.14 -50.38 6.29
C LYS A 43 -20.65 -50.23 6.63
N LEU A 44 -20.28 -49.38 7.59
CA LEU A 44 -18.88 -49.20 7.99
C LEU A 44 -18.29 -50.47 8.61
N LYS A 45 -19.09 -51.27 9.34
CA LYS A 45 -18.70 -52.60 9.85
C LYS A 45 -18.54 -53.62 8.73
N GLU A 46 -19.46 -53.65 7.76
CA GLU A 46 -19.40 -54.53 6.58
C GLU A 46 -18.10 -54.28 5.77
N GLU A 47 -17.75 -53.01 5.58
CA GLU A 47 -16.51 -52.57 4.92
C GLU A 47 -15.26 -52.74 5.81
N LYS A 48 -15.44 -53.15 7.07
CA LYS A 48 -14.40 -53.33 8.09
C LYS A 48 -13.59 -52.06 8.37
N TRP A 49 -14.23 -50.89 8.34
CA TRP A 49 -13.59 -49.61 8.68
C TRP A 49 -13.66 -49.32 10.18
N ILE A 50 -14.69 -49.84 10.85
CA ILE A 50 -14.87 -49.78 12.30
C ILE A 50 -15.05 -51.18 12.87
N ASP A 51 -14.72 -51.37 14.15
CA ASP A 51 -14.95 -52.62 14.86
C ASP A 51 -16.39 -52.72 15.43
N GLU A 52 -16.66 -53.79 16.18
CA GLU A 52 -17.99 -54.02 16.78
C GLU A 52 -18.37 -52.97 17.84
N GLU A 53 -17.37 -52.34 18.46
CA GLU A 53 -17.50 -51.30 19.49
C GLU A 53 -17.51 -49.88 18.88
N HIS A 54 -17.49 -49.77 17.55
CA HIS A 54 -17.45 -48.54 16.77
C HIS A 54 -16.10 -47.81 16.79
N HIS A 55 -15.00 -48.46 17.17
CA HIS A 55 -13.67 -47.87 17.06
C HIS A 55 -13.14 -47.93 15.64
N LEU A 56 -12.50 -46.84 15.21
CA LEU A 56 -11.89 -46.71 13.89
C LEU A 56 -10.59 -47.50 13.81
N ASN A 57 -10.49 -48.43 12.85
CA ASN A 57 -9.25 -49.18 12.61
C ASN A 57 -8.40 -48.56 11.48
N GLU A 58 -7.25 -49.16 11.18
CA GLU A 58 -6.33 -48.64 10.15
C GLU A 58 -6.95 -48.54 8.74
N LEU A 59 -7.85 -49.45 8.36
CA LEU A 59 -8.58 -49.35 7.08
C LEU A 59 -9.51 -48.13 7.09
N GLY A 60 -10.21 -47.91 8.20
CA GLY A 60 -11.06 -46.73 8.42
C GLY A 60 -10.28 -45.41 8.38
N LYS A 61 -9.06 -45.38 8.92
CA LYS A 61 -8.16 -44.22 8.80
C LYS A 61 -7.73 -44.00 7.35
N ASN A 62 -7.33 -45.07 6.65
CA ASN A 62 -6.87 -44.98 5.27
C ASN A 62 -7.94 -44.44 4.30
N VAL A 63 -9.23 -44.69 4.54
CA VAL A 63 -10.29 -44.11 3.70
C VAL A 63 -10.54 -42.62 3.94
N LEU A 64 -10.05 -42.07 5.06
CA LEU A 64 -10.05 -40.62 5.33
C LEU A 64 -8.86 -39.91 4.70
N GLU A 65 -7.74 -40.60 4.44
CA GLU A 65 -6.51 -39.98 3.92
C GLU A 65 -6.68 -39.14 2.65
N PRO A 66 -7.53 -39.48 1.66
CA PRO A 66 -7.78 -38.61 0.50
C PRO A 66 -8.36 -37.23 0.87
N TYR A 67 -8.96 -37.10 2.05
CA TYR A 67 -9.56 -35.88 2.60
C TYR A 67 -8.67 -35.16 3.62
N ARG A 68 -7.45 -35.69 3.86
CA ARG A 68 -6.49 -35.07 4.76
C ARG A 68 -6.01 -33.76 4.16
N VAL A 69 -5.95 -32.73 4.98
CA VAL A 69 -5.29 -31.47 4.63
C VAL A 69 -3.80 -31.75 4.48
N GLU A 70 -3.25 -31.40 3.32
CA GLU A 70 -1.84 -31.64 3.00
C GLU A 70 -0.94 -30.52 3.53
N ASN A 71 -1.37 -29.26 3.41
CA ASN A 71 -0.61 -28.09 3.80
C ASN A 71 -1.48 -26.85 4.05
N ALA A 72 -0.84 -25.77 4.48
CA ALA A 72 -1.43 -24.44 4.57
C ALA A 72 -0.50 -23.37 3.99
N ILE A 73 -1.10 -22.33 3.42
CA ILE A 73 -0.42 -21.17 2.85
C ILE A 73 -0.98 -19.92 3.55
N ILE A 74 -0.08 -19.14 4.15
CA ILE A 74 -0.40 -17.88 4.81
C ILE A 74 0.13 -16.73 3.95
N MET A 75 -0.76 -15.88 3.44
CA MET A 75 -0.42 -14.68 2.68
C MET A 75 -0.14 -13.52 3.65
N ALA A 76 1.12 -13.07 3.66
CA ALA A 76 1.63 -12.04 4.56
C ALA A 76 2.47 -10.96 3.84
N ALA A 77 2.33 -10.85 2.52
CA ALA A 77 3.14 -9.96 1.69
C ALA A 77 2.61 -8.52 1.60
N GLY A 78 1.34 -8.30 1.94
CA GLY A 78 0.64 -7.03 1.76
C GLY A 78 1.13 -5.90 2.68
N MET A 79 1.02 -4.66 2.19
CA MET A 79 1.40 -3.46 2.95
C MET A 79 0.34 -3.02 3.97
N SER A 80 -0.92 -3.43 3.81
CA SER A 80 -2.06 -2.99 4.65
C SER A 80 -2.09 -1.47 4.86
N SER A 81 -1.98 -0.70 3.78
CA SER A 81 -1.84 0.77 3.81
C SER A 81 -2.99 1.49 4.53
N ARG A 82 -4.19 0.88 4.58
CA ARG A 82 -5.35 1.36 5.36
C ARG A 82 -5.11 1.40 6.87
N PHE A 83 -4.20 0.56 7.38
CA PHE A 83 -3.92 0.38 8.81
C PHE A 83 -2.83 1.32 9.35
N ALA A 84 -2.69 2.50 8.73
CA ALA A 84 -1.76 3.53 9.19
C ALA A 84 -2.13 4.01 10.61
N PRO A 85 -1.14 4.47 11.42
CA PRO A 85 0.30 4.47 11.15
C PRO A 85 0.99 3.14 11.43
N LEU A 86 0.33 2.18 12.10
CA LEU A 86 0.96 0.94 12.54
C LEU A 86 1.56 0.15 11.38
N SER A 87 0.88 0.14 10.24
CA SER A 87 1.36 -0.55 9.04
C SER A 87 2.67 0.02 8.49
N TYR A 88 3.12 1.21 8.88
CA TYR A 88 4.39 1.76 8.40
C TYR A 88 5.60 1.19 9.16
N GLU A 89 5.37 0.71 10.37
CA GLU A 89 6.41 0.24 11.30
C GLU A 89 6.48 -1.29 11.34
N ILE A 90 5.32 -1.95 11.24
CA ILE A 90 5.17 -3.39 11.45
C ILE A 90 4.14 -3.95 10.45
N PRO A 91 4.43 -5.07 9.75
CA PRO A 91 3.42 -5.77 8.96
C PRO A 91 2.20 -6.18 9.79
N LYS A 92 1.00 -6.12 9.20
CA LYS A 92 -0.26 -6.40 9.92
C LYS A 92 -0.25 -7.76 10.62
N GLY A 93 0.30 -8.81 9.99
CA GLY A 93 0.42 -10.14 10.60
C GLY A 93 1.28 -10.21 11.88
N LEU A 94 2.13 -9.22 12.15
CA LEU A 94 2.94 -9.14 13.38
C LEU A 94 2.33 -8.24 14.46
N LEU A 95 1.17 -7.63 14.22
CA LEU A 95 0.41 -6.93 15.26
C LEU A 95 0.01 -7.89 16.38
N GLN A 96 -0.02 -7.38 17.61
CA GLN A 96 -0.33 -8.17 18.79
C GLN A 96 -1.77 -7.94 19.21
N VAL A 97 -2.60 -8.97 19.20
CA VAL A 97 -3.99 -8.90 19.67
C VAL A 97 -4.13 -9.80 20.89
N LYS A 98 -4.58 -9.23 22.00
CA LYS A 98 -4.65 -9.91 23.32
C LYS A 98 -3.31 -10.53 23.73
N GLY A 99 -2.21 -9.84 23.42
CA GLY A 99 -0.84 -10.27 23.75
C GLY A 99 -0.21 -11.28 22.79
N GLU A 100 -0.91 -11.71 21.73
CA GLU A 100 -0.40 -12.68 20.75
C GLU A 100 -0.26 -12.05 19.37
N ARG A 101 0.83 -12.33 18.66
CA ARG A 101 0.96 -11.92 17.26
C ARG A 101 -0.02 -12.70 16.38
N LEU A 102 -0.74 -12.00 15.49
CA LEU A 102 -1.76 -12.59 14.61
C LEU A 102 -1.24 -13.83 13.87
N ILE A 103 -0.13 -13.68 13.15
CA ILE A 103 0.44 -14.76 12.35
C ILE A 103 0.97 -15.91 13.21
N GLU A 104 1.56 -15.62 14.39
CA GLU A 104 2.04 -16.67 15.27
C GLU A 104 0.89 -17.51 15.86
N ARG A 105 -0.23 -16.85 16.19
CA ARG A 105 -1.44 -17.52 16.64
C ARG A 105 -1.99 -18.43 15.55
N GLN A 106 -2.10 -17.93 14.31
CA GLN A 106 -2.60 -18.70 13.18
C GLN A 106 -1.73 -19.93 12.89
N ILE A 107 -0.40 -19.78 12.91
CA ILE A 107 0.55 -20.91 12.75
C ILE A 107 0.34 -21.96 13.86
N ARG A 108 0.23 -21.53 15.12
CA ARG A 108 -0.04 -22.46 16.25
C ARG A 108 -1.36 -23.20 16.06
N GLN A 109 -2.42 -22.51 15.65
CA GLN A 109 -3.73 -23.13 15.42
C GLN A 109 -3.69 -24.17 14.28
N LEU A 110 -2.97 -23.90 13.20
CA LEU A 110 -2.74 -24.88 12.13
C LEU A 110 -1.98 -26.12 12.65
N GLN A 111 -0.91 -25.91 13.42
CA GLN A 111 -0.12 -27.01 14.01
C GLN A 111 -0.93 -27.84 15.02
N GLU A 112 -1.74 -27.19 15.85
CA GLU A 112 -2.67 -27.85 16.78
C GLU A 112 -3.71 -28.71 16.05
N ALA A 113 -4.14 -28.29 14.85
CA ALA A 113 -5.00 -29.07 13.98
C ALA A 113 -4.26 -30.22 13.25
N GLY A 114 -2.94 -30.35 13.45
CA GLY A 114 -2.09 -31.37 12.84
C GLY A 114 -1.62 -31.04 11.43
N ILE A 115 -1.61 -29.75 11.06
CA ILE A 115 -1.15 -29.25 9.77
C ILE A 115 0.23 -28.63 9.97
N GLU A 116 1.27 -29.39 9.62
CA GLU A 116 2.68 -29.02 9.87
C GLU A 116 3.36 -28.41 8.64
N ASP A 117 2.93 -28.78 7.42
CA ASP A 117 3.47 -28.19 6.20
C ASP A 117 2.82 -26.82 5.97
N ILE A 118 3.48 -25.77 6.45
CA ILE A 118 2.99 -24.40 6.38
C ILE A 118 3.99 -23.56 5.59
N THR A 119 3.49 -22.86 4.57
CA THR A 119 4.26 -21.88 3.79
C THR A 119 3.73 -20.47 4.09
N VAL A 120 4.61 -19.57 4.51
CA VAL A 120 4.30 -18.16 4.74
C VAL A 120 4.90 -17.32 3.60
N ILE A 121 4.04 -16.60 2.88
CA ILE A 121 4.45 -15.73 1.77
C ILE A 121 4.64 -14.32 2.31
N VAL A 122 5.86 -13.81 2.28
CA VAL A 122 6.26 -12.50 2.83
C VAL A 122 6.62 -11.53 1.71
N GLY A 123 6.59 -10.23 2.00
CA GLY A 123 6.91 -9.17 1.04
C GLY A 123 7.25 -7.88 1.76
N TYR A 124 6.25 -7.07 2.06
CA TYR A 124 6.44 -5.84 2.82
C TYR A 124 7.05 -6.09 4.21
N LEU A 125 8.19 -5.45 4.51
CA LEU A 125 9.01 -5.60 5.73
C LEU A 125 9.32 -7.06 6.10
N GLN A 126 9.51 -7.91 5.09
CA GLN A 126 9.74 -9.35 5.22
C GLN A 126 10.83 -9.74 6.23
N GLU A 127 11.86 -8.91 6.41
CA GLU A 127 12.95 -9.15 7.36
C GLU A 127 12.46 -9.34 8.79
N LYS A 128 11.30 -8.74 9.13
CA LYS A 128 10.67 -8.88 10.44
C LYS A 128 9.97 -10.23 10.63
N MET A 129 9.71 -10.99 9.57
CA MET A 129 9.00 -12.27 9.60
C MET A 129 9.91 -13.50 9.43
N PHE A 130 11.16 -13.35 9.02
CA PHE A 130 12.06 -14.50 8.78
C PHE A 130 12.27 -15.41 10.00
N TYR A 131 12.17 -14.86 11.22
CA TYR A 131 12.28 -15.66 12.46
C TYR A 131 11.20 -16.74 12.58
N LEU A 132 10.10 -16.64 11.84
CA LEU A 132 9.02 -17.63 11.87
C LEU A 132 9.49 -19.01 11.40
N GLU A 133 10.43 -19.06 10.45
CA GLU A 133 11.00 -20.32 9.93
C GLU A 133 11.68 -21.11 11.06
N GLU A 134 12.60 -20.47 11.80
CA GLU A 134 13.31 -21.13 12.90
C GLU A 134 12.38 -21.43 14.08
N LYS A 135 11.48 -20.49 14.43
CA LYS A 135 10.63 -20.60 15.61
C LYS A 135 9.51 -21.63 15.47
N PHE A 136 8.94 -21.78 14.27
CA PHE A 136 7.76 -22.61 14.04
C PHE A 136 7.98 -23.71 13.00
N GLY A 137 9.11 -23.75 12.29
CA GLY A 137 9.36 -24.75 11.24
C GLY A 137 8.58 -24.50 9.94
N VAL A 138 8.06 -23.29 9.72
CA VAL A 138 7.35 -22.92 8.48
C VAL A 138 8.34 -22.61 7.36
N LYS A 139 7.90 -22.75 6.10
CA LYS A 139 8.68 -22.33 4.92
C LYS A 139 8.40 -20.86 4.60
N ILE A 140 9.43 -20.09 4.25
CA ILE A 140 9.27 -18.70 3.82
C ILE A 140 9.40 -18.60 2.30
N VAL A 141 8.44 -17.93 1.66
CA VAL A 141 8.47 -17.57 0.24
C VAL A 141 8.41 -16.05 0.12
N VAL A 142 9.35 -15.45 -0.61
CA VAL A 142 9.40 -14.01 -0.82
C VAL A 142 8.66 -13.63 -2.10
N ASN A 143 7.63 -12.80 -1.98
CA ASN A 143 6.98 -12.14 -3.11
C ASN A 143 7.61 -10.77 -3.35
N ASN A 144 8.47 -10.66 -4.36
CA ASN A 144 9.09 -9.39 -4.74
C ASN A 144 8.12 -8.44 -5.47
N ASP A 145 7.01 -8.95 -6.01
CA ASP A 145 6.03 -8.15 -6.76
C ASP A 145 4.91 -7.59 -5.88
N TYR A 146 5.01 -7.70 -4.54
CA TYR A 146 3.97 -7.29 -3.59
C TYR A 146 3.54 -5.82 -3.69
N TYR A 147 4.42 -4.95 -4.20
CA TYR A 147 4.16 -3.52 -4.38
C TYR A 147 3.48 -3.20 -5.72
N LYS A 148 3.51 -4.16 -6.66
CA LYS A 148 3.02 -4.01 -8.03
C LYS A 148 1.70 -4.75 -8.23
N TYR A 149 1.57 -5.93 -7.65
CA TYR A 149 0.48 -6.86 -7.90
C TYR A 149 -0.23 -7.25 -6.60
N ASN A 150 -1.50 -7.63 -6.72
CA ASN A 150 -2.34 -7.99 -5.58
C ASN A 150 -2.05 -9.43 -5.10
N ASN A 151 -2.87 -9.95 -4.17
CA ASN A 151 -2.64 -11.25 -3.50
C ASN A 151 -2.56 -12.45 -4.48
N CYS A 152 -3.06 -12.33 -5.72
CA CYS A 152 -2.92 -13.36 -6.76
C CYS A 152 -1.46 -13.67 -7.12
N SER A 153 -0.59 -12.66 -7.08
CA SER A 153 0.86 -12.82 -7.30
C SER A 153 1.50 -13.70 -6.23
N SER A 154 0.98 -13.66 -5.00
CA SER A 154 1.44 -14.52 -3.91
C SER A 154 1.09 -15.98 -4.20
N LEU A 155 -0.16 -16.26 -4.60
CA LEU A 155 -0.57 -17.63 -4.96
C LEU A 155 0.18 -18.17 -6.18
N MET A 156 0.51 -17.33 -7.16
CA MET A 156 1.27 -17.73 -8.34
C MET A 156 2.66 -18.32 -8.00
N LEU A 157 3.31 -17.80 -6.95
CA LEU A 157 4.62 -18.28 -6.47
C LEU A 157 4.57 -19.67 -5.85
N VAL A 158 3.41 -20.07 -5.32
CA VAL A 158 3.20 -21.32 -4.59
C VAL A 158 2.17 -22.22 -5.25
N ARG A 159 1.80 -21.96 -6.52
CA ARG A 159 0.78 -22.71 -7.26
C ARG A 159 1.04 -24.22 -7.28
N ASP A 160 2.31 -24.62 -7.33
CA ASP A 160 2.76 -26.02 -7.31
C ASP A 160 2.54 -26.71 -5.95
N GLN A 161 2.15 -25.95 -4.92
CA GLN A 161 1.81 -26.44 -3.58
C GLN A 161 0.28 -26.52 -3.35
N LEU A 162 -0.55 -26.04 -4.28
CA LEU A 162 -2.01 -26.07 -4.17
C LEU A 162 -2.54 -27.49 -4.41
N SER A 163 -3.21 -28.06 -3.41
CA SER A 163 -3.79 -29.41 -3.43
C SER A 163 -4.98 -29.43 -2.46
N ASN A 164 -4.90 -30.20 -1.37
CA ASN A 164 -5.77 -30.12 -0.21
C ASN A 164 -5.21 -29.07 0.76
N THR A 165 -5.45 -27.79 0.49
CA THR A 165 -4.68 -26.69 1.04
C THR A 165 -5.56 -25.64 1.70
N TYR A 166 -5.18 -25.21 2.90
CA TYR A 166 -5.72 -23.98 3.48
C TYR A 166 -5.03 -22.75 2.92
N ILE A 167 -5.79 -21.75 2.49
CA ILE A 167 -5.29 -20.41 2.16
C ILE A 167 -5.80 -19.44 3.21
N CYS A 168 -4.88 -18.72 3.86
CA CYS A 168 -5.16 -17.82 4.97
C CYS A 168 -4.54 -16.44 4.71
N SER A 169 -5.19 -15.39 5.19
CA SER A 169 -4.58 -14.06 5.30
C SER A 169 -3.93 -13.92 6.69
N SER A 170 -2.72 -13.35 6.73
CA SER A 170 -1.93 -13.25 7.97
C SER A 170 -2.54 -12.33 9.04
N ASP A 171 -3.56 -11.56 8.68
CA ASP A 171 -4.21 -10.54 9.47
C ASP A 171 -5.60 -10.93 10.00
N ASN A 172 -6.03 -12.18 9.78
CA ASN A 172 -7.21 -12.72 10.44
C ASN A 172 -6.88 -13.14 11.88
N TYR A 173 -7.75 -12.79 12.82
CA TYR A 173 -7.71 -13.26 14.20
C TYR A 173 -8.84 -14.26 14.45
N PHE A 174 -8.47 -15.51 14.70
CA PHE A 174 -9.43 -16.57 15.03
C PHE A 174 -9.50 -16.76 16.55
N VAL A 175 -10.64 -16.42 17.17
CA VAL A 175 -10.86 -16.55 18.62
C VAL A 175 -10.79 -18.02 19.05
N GLU A 176 -11.36 -18.91 18.23
CA GLU A 176 -11.28 -20.37 18.38
C GLU A 176 -10.51 -20.96 17.20
N ASN A 177 -9.95 -22.15 17.35
CA ASN A 177 -9.21 -22.80 16.26
C ASN A 177 -10.19 -23.30 15.18
N PRO A 178 -10.19 -22.73 13.96
CA PRO A 178 -11.15 -23.08 12.92
C PRO A 178 -10.61 -24.15 11.96
N PHE A 179 -9.40 -24.65 12.18
CA PHE A 179 -8.71 -25.56 11.28
C PHE A 179 -9.00 -27.01 11.63
N GLU A 180 -9.14 -27.83 10.60
CA GLU A 180 -9.47 -29.23 10.74
C GLU A 180 -8.50 -30.10 9.95
N ARG A 181 -8.12 -31.25 10.52
CA ARG A 181 -7.19 -32.18 9.86
C ARG A 181 -7.76 -32.85 8.60
N TYR A 182 -9.07 -33.05 8.55
CA TYR A 182 -9.76 -33.74 7.45
C TYR A 182 -11.00 -32.95 7.06
N ILE A 183 -11.15 -32.67 5.77
CA ILE A 183 -12.22 -31.84 5.21
C ILE A 183 -12.81 -32.52 3.98
N TYR A 184 -14.14 -32.57 3.90
CA TYR A 184 -14.83 -33.32 2.85
C TYR A 184 -14.72 -32.67 1.46
N ARG A 185 -14.87 -31.35 1.40
CA ARG A 185 -14.96 -30.52 0.18
C ARG A 185 -14.39 -29.13 0.41
N GLY A 186 -13.99 -28.47 -0.68
CA GLY A 186 -13.59 -27.07 -0.66
C GLY A 186 -14.68 -26.17 -0.08
N TYR A 187 -14.29 -25.21 0.75
CA TYR A 187 -15.20 -24.24 1.34
C TYR A 187 -14.53 -22.88 1.54
N TYR A 188 -15.32 -21.82 1.59
CA TYR A 188 -14.88 -20.47 1.97
C TYR A 188 -15.55 -20.07 3.30
N SER A 189 -14.78 -19.55 4.25
CA SER A 189 -15.30 -18.95 5.48
C SER A 189 -16.15 -17.71 5.22
N THR A 190 -17.37 -17.68 5.74
CA THR A 190 -18.28 -16.55 5.61
C THR A 190 -18.72 -16.04 6.97
N ILE A 191 -18.80 -14.72 7.12
CA ILE A 191 -19.37 -14.06 8.31
C ILE A 191 -20.56 -13.19 7.88
N PHE A 192 -21.55 -13.05 8.75
CA PHE A 192 -22.68 -12.17 8.46
C PHE A 192 -22.27 -10.72 8.74
N ALA A 193 -22.22 -9.90 7.70
CA ALA A 193 -21.95 -8.47 7.82
C ALA A 193 -23.27 -7.74 8.08
N GLU A 194 -23.44 -7.22 9.30
CA GLU A 194 -24.56 -6.34 9.64
C GLU A 194 -24.30 -4.91 9.12
N GLY A 195 -25.28 -4.35 8.41
CA GLY A 195 -25.11 -3.05 7.75
C GLY A 195 -24.37 -3.15 6.41
N ASP A 196 -23.85 -2.01 5.95
CA ASP A 196 -23.14 -1.91 4.68
C ASP A 196 -21.71 -2.45 4.81
N THR A 197 -21.27 -3.17 3.78
CA THR A 197 -19.92 -3.69 3.65
C THR A 197 -19.42 -3.51 2.22
N ASP A 198 -18.11 -3.36 2.06
CA ASP A 198 -17.41 -3.33 0.76
C ASP A 198 -16.76 -4.69 0.42
N GLU A 199 -16.97 -5.72 1.26
CA GLU A 199 -16.37 -7.05 1.11
C GLU A 199 -16.97 -7.87 -0.05
N TYR A 200 -16.28 -8.97 -0.41
CA TYR A 200 -16.82 -9.98 -1.32
C TYR A 200 -17.99 -10.70 -0.64
N CYS A 201 -19.19 -10.53 -1.17
CA CYS A 201 -20.43 -11.07 -0.61
C CYS A 201 -20.90 -12.28 -1.43
N SER A 202 -21.02 -13.44 -0.79
CA SER A 202 -21.44 -14.69 -1.44
C SER A 202 -22.95 -14.85 -1.47
N LYS A 203 -23.50 -15.33 -2.60
CA LYS A 203 -24.84 -15.94 -2.66
C LYS A 203 -24.71 -17.45 -2.77
N GLU A 204 -25.53 -18.15 -2.02
CA GLU A 204 -25.49 -19.61 -1.91
C GLU A 204 -26.79 -20.28 -2.34
N ASP A 205 -26.70 -21.56 -2.74
CA ASP A 205 -27.85 -22.42 -2.99
C ASP A 205 -28.34 -23.13 -1.70
N SER A 206 -29.34 -24.01 -1.82
CA SER A 206 -29.89 -24.74 -0.68
C SER A 206 -28.93 -25.76 -0.05
N ASN A 207 -27.81 -26.05 -0.70
CA ASN A 207 -26.74 -26.90 -0.18
C ASN A 207 -25.54 -26.07 0.30
N HIS A 208 -25.72 -24.77 0.49
CA HIS A 208 -24.67 -23.81 0.83
C HIS A 208 -23.53 -23.74 -0.19
N THR A 209 -23.75 -24.16 -1.45
CA THR A 209 -22.73 -23.96 -2.49
C THR A 209 -22.77 -22.51 -2.97
N ILE A 210 -21.62 -21.84 -3.04
CA ILE A 210 -21.51 -20.47 -3.55
C ILE A 210 -21.78 -20.50 -5.06
N ILE A 211 -22.75 -19.70 -5.50
CA ILE A 211 -23.21 -19.65 -6.90
C ILE A 211 -22.99 -18.29 -7.58
N ASP A 212 -22.75 -17.24 -6.80
CA ASP A 212 -22.54 -15.88 -7.27
C ASP A 212 -21.79 -15.08 -6.19
N ILE A 213 -20.99 -14.11 -6.60
CA ILE A 213 -20.21 -13.24 -5.71
C ILE A 213 -20.39 -11.80 -6.16
N GLN A 214 -20.70 -10.92 -5.21
CA GLN A 214 -20.86 -9.49 -5.45
C GLN A 214 -19.92 -8.72 -4.52
N ILE A 215 -19.20 -7.73 -5.05
CA ILE A 215 -18.42 -6.81 -4.21
C ILE A 215 -19.38 -5.79 -3.59
N GLY A 216 -19.34 -5.71 -2.26
CA GLY A 216 -20.18 -4.87 -1.45
C GLY A 216 -21.64 -5.32 -1.35
N GLY A 217 -22.29 -4.92 -0.26
CA GLY A 217 -23.67 -5.27 0.02
C GLY A 217 -24.13 -4.79 1.40
N THR A 218 -25.36 -5.15 1.75
CA THR A 218 -25.96 -4.77 3.04
C THR A 218 -26.61 -5.99 3.68
N ASN A 219 -26.33 -6.26 4.97
CA ASN A 219 -26.92 -7.39 5.72
C ASN A 219 -26.76 -8.73 4.96
N THR A 220 -25.51 -9.08 4.64
CA THR A 220 -25.19 -10.20 3.75
C THR A 220 -24.01 -11.03 4.28
N TRP A 221 -23.85 -12.24 3.76
CA TRP A 221 -22.69 -13.08 4.05
C TRP A 221 -21.48 -12.60 3.27
N ALA A 222 -20.47 -12.12 3.99
CA ALA A 222 -19.18 -11.69 3.47
C ALA A 222 -18.16 -12.82 3.59
N MET A 223 -17.33 -12.98 2.57
CA MET A 223 -16.25 -13.95 2.46
C MET A 223 -15.04 -13.43 3.24
N VAL A 224 -14.92 -13.84 4.50
CA VAL A 224 -13.89 -13.34 5.43
C VAL A 224 -13.28 -14.50 6.21
N GLY A 225 -11.96 -14.50 6.33
CA GLY A 225 -11.18 -15.53 7.02
C GLY A 225 -10.43 -16.46 6.07
N HIS A 226 -10.40 -17.74 6.41
CA HIS A 226 -9.70 -18.77 5.63
C HIS A 226 -10.59 -19.40 4.56
N VAL A 227 -9.94 -19.90 3.52
CA VAL A 227 -10.56 -20.76 2.51
C VAL A 227 -9.81 -22.09 2.46
N TYR A 228 -10.53 -23.17 2.22
CA TYR A 228 -9.94 -24.49 1.95
C TYR A 228 -10.16 -24.87 0.50
N PHE A 229 -9.06 -25.10 -0.21
CA PHE A 229 -9.09 -25.68 -1.54
C PHE A 229 -8.95 -27.19 -1.40
N ASP A 230 -9.93 -27.94 -1.91
CA ASP A 230 -9.72 -29.36 -2.13
C ASP A 230 -8.92 -29.57 -3.43
N ARG A 231 -8.40 -30.79 -3.61
CA ARG A 231 -7.59 -31.15 -4.78
C ARG A 231 -8.25 -30.80 -6.11
N ALA A 232 -9.56 -31.02 -6.24
CA ALA A 232 -10.26 -30.77 -7.50
C ALA A 232 -10.42 -29.28 -7.79
N PHE A 233 -10.64 -28.46 -6.76
CA PHE A 233 -10.58 -27.00 -6.86
C PHE A 233 -9.18 -26.55 -7.25
N SER A 234 -8.15 -27.01 -6.52
CA SER A 234 -6.75 -26.60 -6.72
C SER A 234 -6.26 -26.87 -8.14
N GLU A 235 -6.47 -28.09 -8.67
CA GLU A 235 -6.04 -28.45 -10.02
C GLU A 235 -6.63 -27.49 -11.07
N LYS A 236 -7.93 -27.20 -11.01
CA LYS A 236 -8.59 -26.28 -11.94
C LYS A 236 -8.18 -24.84 -11.72
N PHE A 237 -8.06 -24.42 -10.45
CA PHE A 237 -7.73 -23.05 -10.12
C PHE A 237 -6.31 -22.70 -10.55
N VAL A 238 -5.36 -23.65 -10.46
CA VAL A 238 -3.99 -23.46 -10.98
C VAL A 238 -4.03 -23.19 -12.49
N ASP A 239 -4.79 -23.95 -13.28
CA ASP A 239 -4.91 -23.71 -14.72
C ASP A 239 -5.47 -22.31 -15.04
N ILE A 240 -6.49 -21.88 -14.29
CA ILE A 240 -7.09 -20.53 -14.41
C ILE A 240 -6.06 -19.47 -14.02
N LEU A 241 -5.40 -19.64 -12.87
CA LEU A 241 -4.40 -18.71 -12.34
C LEU A 241 -3.27 -18.52 -13.35
N GLU A 242 -2.66 -19.61 -13.85
CA GLU A 242 -1.57 -19.54 -14.83
C GLU A 242 -2.00 -18.91 -16.16
N THR A 243 -3.25 -19.09 -16.57
CA THR A 243 -3.78 -18.54 -17.81
C THR A 243 -4.05 -17.06 -17.67
N GLU A 244 -4.82 -16.66 -16.65
CA GLU A 244 -5.22 -15.27 -16.45
C GLU A 244 -4.05 -14.40 -16.00
N PHE A 245 -3.12 -14.91 -15.19
CA PHE A 245 -1.93 -14.15 -14.75
C PHE A 245 -0.99 -13.76 -15.91
N LYS A 246 -1.12 -14.35 -17.10
CA LYS A 246 -0.39 -13.89 -18.30
C LYS A 246 -0.86 -12.52 -18.77
N HIS A 247 -2.09 -12.12 -18.44
CA HIS A 247 -2.68 -10.86 -18.83
C HIS A 247 -2.44 -9.79 -17.76
N GLU A 248 -1.81 -8.70 -18.17
CA GLU A 248 -1.33 -7.65 -17.27
C GLU A 248 -2.45 -7.05 -16.38
N PRO A 249 -3.66 -6.72 -16.90
CA PRO A 249 -4.74 -6.19 -16.06
C PRO A 249 -5.24 -7.13 -14.97
N TYR A 250 -5.04 -8.44 -15.11
CA TYR A 250 -5.48 -9.42 -14.12
C TYR A 250 -4.47 -9.59 -12.99
N ARG A 251 -3.20 -9.23 -13.21
CA ARG A 251 -2.17 -9.26 -12.15
C ARG A 251 -2.43 -8.24 -11.04
N GLU A 252 -3.19 -7.19 -11.35
CA GLU A 252 -3.60 -6.17 -10.40
C GLU A 252 -4.87 -6.55 -9.63
N GLN A 253 -5.44 -7.73 -9.85
CA GLN A 253 -6.67 -8.18 -9.20
C GLN A 253 -6.39 -9.14 -8.03
N LEU A 254 -7.34 -9.26 -7.12
CA LEU A 254 -7.29 -10.25 -6.05
C LEU A 254 -7.60 -11.64 -6.64
N TRP A 255 -7.13 -12.71 -5.99
CA TRP A 255 -7.45 -14.07 -6.43
C TRP A 255 -8.96 -14.35 -6.31
N GLU A 256 -9.65 -13.68 -5.38
CA GLU A 256 -11.09 -13.67 -5.25
C GLU A 256 -11.80 -13.18 -6.53
N ASP A 257 -11.19 -12.26 -7.28
CA ASP A 257 -11.74 -11.81 -8.57
C ASP A 257 -11.67 -12.91 -9.63
N TYR A 258 -10.59 -13.71 -9.62
CA TYR A 258 -10.44 -14.89 -10.48
C TYR A 258 -11.51 -15.92 -10.10
N TYR A 259 -11.67 -16.18 -8.80
CA TYR A 259 -12.69 -17.10 -8.31
C TYR A 259 -14.10 -16.65 -8.69
N SER A 260 -14.45 -15.37 -8.48
CA SER A 260 -15.76 -14.80 -8.80
C SER A 260 -16.15 -15.02 -10.26
N ARG A 261 -15.22 -14.82 -11.20
CA ARG A 261 -15.46 -15.08 -12.64
C ARG A 261 -15.74 -16.55 -12.97
N HIS A 262 -15.18 -17.46 -12.18
CA HIS A 262 -15.20 -18.91 -12.42
C HIS A 262 -16.00 -19.68 -11.36
N VAL A 263 -16.85 -19.00 -10.59
CA VAL A 263 -17.55 -19.55 -9.42
C VAL A 263 -18.33 -20.84 -9.73
N LYS A 264 -18.85 -20.97 -10.95
CA LYS A 264 -19.58 -22.17 -11.42
C LYS A 264 -18.69 -23.37 -11.75
N GLU A 265 -17.43 -23.12 -12.09
CA GLU A 265 -16.45 -24.14 -12.47
C GLU A 265 -15.62 -24.62 -11.26
N LEU A 266 -15.60 -23.79 -10.21
CA LEU A 266 -14.84 -23.90 -8.98
C LEU A 266 -15.78 -23.95 -7.75
N PRO A 267 -16.55 -25.02 -7.54
CA PRO A 267 -17.53 -25.05 -6.46
C PRO A 267 -16.84 -25.00 -5.08
N LEU A 268 -17.25 -24.04 -4.24
CA LEU A 268 -16.93 -23.98 -2.81
C LEU A 268 -18.24 -23.92 -2.02
N GLU A 269 -18.25 -24.58 -0.86
CA GLU A 269 -19.30 -24.41 0.14
C GLU A 269 -19.07 -23.10 0.92
N ALA A 270 -20.11 -22.32 1.17
CA ALA A 270 -20.11 -21.23 2.13
C ALA A 270 -20.19 -21.83 3.53
N ARG A 271 -19.16 -21.59 4.35
CA ARG A 271 -19.11 -22.06 5.73
C ARG A 271 -19.28 -20.88 6.67
N HIS A 272 -20.47 -20.77 7.22
CA HIS A 272 -20.85 -19.68 8.12
C HIS A 272 -20.17 -19.78 9.49
N TYR A 273 -19.46 -18.72 9.87
CA TYR A 273 -18.92 -18.51 11.20
C TYR A 273 -19.60 -17.33 11.87
N SER A 274 -19.62 -17.35 13.20
CA SER A 274 -19.95 -16.15 13.97
C SER A 274 -18.90 -15.08 13.70
N ALA A 275 -19.34 -13.82 13.56
CA ALA A 275 -18.46 -12.67 13.52
C ALA A 275 -17.62 -12.54 14.81
N ASP A 276 -17.96 -13.23 15.89
CA ASP A 276 -17.17 -13.30 17.11
C ASP A 276 -16.02 -14.30 17.05
N ILE A 277 -16.02 -15.24 16.10
CA ILE A 277 -14.98 -16.26 15.95
C ILE A 277 -13.91 -15.79 14.97
N VAL A 278 -14.31 -15.27 13.82
CA VAL A 278 -13.41 -14.78 12.77
C VAL A 278 -13.43 -13.25 12.80
N LYS A 279 -12.31 -12.64 13.15
CA LYS A 279 -12.15 -11.18 13.18
C LYS A 279 -11.11 -10.75 12.14
N GLU A 280 -11.41 -9.67 11.44
CA GLU A 280 -10.46 -8.91 10.64
C GLU A 280 -10.54 -7.45 11.09
N PHE A 281 -9.39 -6.79 11.20
CA PHE A 281 -9.32 -5.40 11.63
C PHE A 281 -8.87 -4.54 10.47
N ASP A 282 -9.71 -3.64 9.96
CA ASP A 282 -9.37 -2.74 8.86
C ASP A 282 -8.86 -1.38 9.32
N SER A 283 -9.10 -1.04 10.59
CA SER A 283 -8.68 0.21 11.19
C SER A 283 -8.11 0.04 12.60
N LEU A 284 -7.28 1.00 13.03
CA LEU A 284 -6.80 1.07 14.41
C LEU A 284 -7.96 1.21 15.41
N ASP A 285 -9.05 1.86 15.00
CA ASP A 285 -10.22 2.08 15.85
C ASP A 285 -10.96 0.76 16.14
N GLU A 286 -11.14 -0.11 15.14
CA GLU A 286 -11.67 -1.48 15.37
C GLU A 286 -10.77 -2.30 16.29
N LEU A 287 -9.45 -2.22 16.08
CA LEU A 287 -8.49 -2.95 16.92
C LEU A 287 -8.54 -2.48 18.38
N ARG A 288 -8.69 -1.18 18.63
CA ARG A 288 -8.86 -0.60 19.98
C ARG A 288 -10.15 -1.03 20.66
N GLN A 289 -11.25 -1.15 19.90
CA GLN A 289 -12.51 -1.66 20.42
C GLN A 289 -12.39 -3.13 20.87
N PHE A 290 -11.57 -3.91 20.17
CA PHE A 290 -11.36 -5.31 20.50
C PHE A 290 -10.31 -5.52 21.62
N ASP A 291 -9.22 -4.75 21.59
CA ASP A 291 -8.13 -4.82 22.54
C ASP A 291 -7.79 -3.44 23.14
N GLU A 292 -8.33 -3.20 24.34
CA GLU A 292 -8.12 -1.98 25.12
C GLU A 292 -6.64 -1.67 25.39
N HIS A 293 -5.72 -2.64 25.26
CA HIS A 293 -4.28 -2.36 25.35
C HIS A 293 -3.84 -1.27 24.37
N TYR A 294 -4.40 -1.23 23.16
CA TYR A 294 -4.11 -0.21 22.14
C TYR A 294 -4.65 1.19 22.46
N LEU A 295 -5.47 1.34 23.51
CA LEU A 295 -5.86 2.66 24.03
C LEU A 295 -4.74 3.31 24.83
N VAL A 296 -3.89 2.49 25.47
CA VAL A 296 -2.84 2.95 26.40
C VAL A 296 -1.45 2.80 25.78
N ASN A 297 -1.21 1.71 25.05
CA ASN A 297 0.06 1.42 24.42
C ASN A 297 -0.14 0.82 23.03
N THR A 298 0.15 1.62 22.01
CA THR A 298 0.07 1.20 20.61
C THR A 298 1.37 0.55 20.10
N ASN A 299 2.46 0.57 20.89
CA ASN A 299 3.81 0.19 20.47
C ASN A 299 4.20 0.81 19.11
N SER A 300 3.94 2.10 18.94
CA SER A 300 4.16 2.83 17.69
C SER A 300 4.89 4.14 17.97
N GLU A 301 6.08 4.28 17.41
CA GLU A 301 6.90 5.48 17.57
C GLU A 301 6.20 6.69 16.94
N ILE A 302 5.47 6.48 15.84
CA ILE A 302 4.65 7.52 15.22
C ILE A 302 3.58 8.04 16.19
N ILE A 303 2.83 7.15 16.86
CA ILE A 303 1.82 7.56 17.85
C ILE A 303 2.47 8.26 19.05
N ASP A 304 3.61 7.75 19.53
CA ASP A 304 4.36 8.36 20.63
C ASP A 304 4.85 9.77 20.28
N ASN A 305 5.31 9.97 19.04
CA ASN A 305 5.73 11.27 18.53
C ASN A 305 4.55 12.26 18.49
N ILE A 306 3.38 11.83 18.05
CA ILE A 306 2.16 12.66 18.07
C ILE A 306 1.79 13.03 19.51
N CYS A 307 1.73 12.05 20.42
CA CYS A 307 1.39 12.25 21.82
C CYS A 307 2.31 13.25 22.50
N LYS A 308 3.63 13.08 22.33
CA LYS A 308 4.65 13.97 22.87
C LYS A 308 4.54 15.39 22.32
N THR A 309 4.24 15.52 21.02
CA THR A 309 4.21 16.82 20.33
C THR A 309 2.95 17.62 20.65
N LEU A 310 1.79 16.96 20.64
CA LEU A 310 0.50 17.61 20.86
C LEU A 310 0.08 17.63 22.34
N GLY A 311 0.83 16.96 23.22
CA GLY A 311 0.52 16.85 24.64
C GLY A 311 -0.76 16.06 24.90
N CYS A 312 -1.00 15.02 24.10
CA CYS A 312 -2.19 14.17 24.16
C CYS A 312 -1.82 12.72 24.55
N ILE A 313 -2.84 11.87 24.74
CA ILE A 313 -2.66 10.43 24.90
C ILE A 313 -3.11 9.68 23.63
N ALA A 314 -2.69 8.42 23.47
CA ALA A 314 -2.96 7.65 22.26
C ALA A 314 -4.47 7.57 21.93
N SER A 315 -5.34 7.47 22.94
CA SER A 315 -6.79 7.45 22.76
C SER A 315 -7.40 8.76 22.26
N ASP A 316 -6.67 9.88 22.33
CA ASP A 316 -7.13 11.16 21.77
C ASP A 316 -6.93 11.23 20.25
N ILE A 317 -6.14 10.32 19.67
CA ILE A 317 -5.84 10.27 18.24
C ILE A 317 -6.84 9.33 17.57
N VAL A 318 -7.76 9.87 16.78
CA VAL A 318 -8.87 9.11 16.17
C VAL A 318 -9.05 9.48 14.69
N ASN A 319 -9.95 8.79 13.98
CA ASN A 319 -10.28 9.09 12.58
C ASN A 319 -9.05 9.10 11.64
N ILE A 320 -8.14 8.14 11.84
CA ILE A 320 -6.91 8.03 11.06
C ILE A 320 -7.24 7.63 9.62
N LYS A 321 -6.75 8.40 8.64
CA LYS A 321 -6.98 8.14 7.22
C LYS A 321 -5.69 8.34 6.42
N PRO A 322 -5.19 7.31 5.72
CA PRO A 322 -4.05 7.48 4.81
C PRO A 322 -4.34 8.53 3.74
N LEU A 323 -3.33 9.32 3.39
CA LEU A 323 -3.37 10.30 2.31
C LEU A 323 -2.54 9.76 1.15
N LYS A 324 -3.13 9.69 -0.05
CA LYS A 324 -2.51 9.05 -1.23
C LYS A 324 -1.66 10.02 -2.08
N ASP A 325 -1.57 11.30 -1.70
CA ASP A 325 -1.16 12.37 -2.62
C ASP A 325 0.35 12.70 -2.60
N GLY A 326 1.23 11.73 -2.36
CA GLY A 326 2.69 11.94 -2.36
C GLY A 326 3.47 10.76 -2.94
N LEU A 327 4.43 11.04 -3.83
CA LEU A 327 5.24 10.02 -4.52
C LEU A 327 6.41 9.51 -3.64
N THR A 328 6.88 10.33 -2.70
CA THR A 328 8.10 10.11 -1.89
C THR A 328 7.82 9.86 -0.41
N ASN A 329 6.67 10.28 0.11
CA ASN A 329 6.36 10.32 1.54
C ASN A 329 5.12 9.50 1.90
N THR A 330 5.09 8.96 3.12
CA THR A 330 3.93 8.26 3.64
C THR A 330 3.19 9.15 4.62
N SER A 331 1.95 9.52 4.28
CA SER A 331 1.18 10.53 5.01
C SER A 331 -0.18 10.00 5.43
N PHE A 332 -0.67 10.46 6.59
CA PHE A 332 -2.04 10.23 7.02
C PHE A 332 -2.59 11.45 7.74
N SER A 333 -3.90 11.64 7.66
CA SER A 333 -4.62 12.59 8.50
C SER A 333 -5.17 11.91 9.75
N PHE A 334 -5.30 12.66 10.84
CA PHE A 334 -5.88 12.20 12.10
C PHE A 334 -6.54 13.36 12.84
N ASP A 335 -7.56 13.06 13.64
CA ASP A 335 -8.18 14.01 14.56
C ASP A 335 -7.55 13.85 15.95
N CYS A 336 -7.24 14.97 16.60
CA CYS A 336 -6.71 14.99 17.96
C CYS A 336 -7.20 16.24 18.70
N LEU A 337 -7.77 16.05 19.89
CA LEU A 337 -8.26 17.13 20.76
C LEU A 337 -9.17 18.16 20.04
N GLY A 338 -10.01 17.68 19.12
CA GLY A 338 -10.97 18.51 18.38
C GLY A 338 -10.39 19.28 17.18
N LYS A 339 -9.12 19.05 16.83
CA LYS A 339 -8.48 19.56 15.61
C LYS A 339 -8.05 18.41 14.70
N LYS A 340 -7.94 18.68 13.40
CA LYS A 340 -7.45 17.71 12.41
C LYS A 340 -6.04 18.06 11.96
N TYR A 341 -5.21 17.05 11.84
CA TYR A 341 -3.78 17.15 11.54
C TYR A 341 -3.39 16.20 10.41
N VAL A 342 -2.19 16.43 9.87
CA VAL A 342 -1.49 15.54 8.95
C VAL A 342 -0.17 15.15 9.60
N TYR A 343 0.11 13.86 9.68
CA TYR A 343 1.44 13.34 9.97
C TYR A 343 2.09 12.89 8.67
N ARG A 344 3.28 13.40 8.38
CA ARG A 344 4.13 12.97 7.27
C ARG A 344 5.31 12.20 7.84
N HIS A 345 5.42 10.94 7.48
CA HIS A 345 6.62 10.15 7.70
C HIS A 345 7.43 10.12 6.40
N PRO A 346 8.75 10.36 6.46
CA PRO A 346 9.61 10.20 5.30
C PRO A 346 9.50 8.80 4.69
N GLY A 347 9.57 8.71 3.36
CA GLY A 347 9.73 7.42 2.69
C GLY A 347 11.06 6.75 3.05
N ARG A 348 11.10 5.41 3.03
CA ARG A 348 12.36 4.67 3.15
C ARG A 348 13.29 4.97 1.96
N GLY A 349 14.56 5.23 2.23
CA GLY A 349 15.57 5.48 1.21
C GLY A 349 15.71 6.93 0.78
N THR A 350 14.83 7.83 1.25
CA THR A 350 14.93 9.27 0.95
C THR A 350 16.09 9.94 1.67
N GLU A 351 16.59 9.34 2.76
CA GLU A 351 17.80 9.78 3.46
C GLU A 351 19.05 9.83 2.57
N ASN A 352 19.04 9.15 1.41
CA ASN A 352 20.15 9.16 0.47
C ASN A 352 20.21 10.42 -0.41
N TYR A 353 19.15 11.25 -0.43
CA TYR A 353 19.09 12.44 -1.28
C TYR A 353 18.32 13.63 -0.67
N ILE A 354 17.68 13.48 0.49
CA ILE A 354 16.98 14.56 1.21
C ILE A 354 17.75 14.91 2.50
N ASP A 355 18.16 16.18 2.62
CA ASP A 355 18.77 16.74 3.83
C ASP A 355 17.68 17.18 4.82
N ARG A 356 17.38 16.32 5.81
CA ARG A 356 16.32 16.55 6.81
C ARG A 356 16.51 17.82 7.63
N ALA A 357 17.77 18.16 7.94
CA ALA A 357 18.09 19.34 8.73
C ALA A 357 17.97 20.62 7.89
N SER A 358 18.21 20.54 6.58
CA SER A 358 17.88 21.62 5.63
C SER A 358 16.37 21.84 5.55
N GLU A 359 15.60 20.77 5.35
CA GLU A 359 14.14 20.84 5.28
C GLU A 359 13.56 21.50 6.54
N ALA A 360 14.00 21.07 7.72
CA ALA A 360 13.55 21.66 8.98
C ALA A 360 13.90 23.16 9.09
N ALA A 361 15.12 23.56 8.69
CA ALA A 361 15.52 24.97 8.71
C ALA A 361 14.69 25.82 7.74
N SER A 362 14.43 25.32 6.53
CA SER A 362 13.57 26.00 5.55
C SER A 362 12.12 26.09 6.02
N MET A 363 11.61 25.04 6.67
CA MET A 363 10.26 25.03 7.24
C MET A 363 10.07 26.09 8.34
N GLU A 364 11.06 26.27 9.22
CA GLU A 364 11.04 27.34 10.22
C GLU A 364 10.98 28.72 9.56
N ILE A 365 11.76 28.92 8.48
CA ILE A 365 11.75 30.17 7.70
C ILE A 365 10.39 30.37 7.02
N ALA A 366 9.86 29.34 6.37
CA ALA A 366 8.56 29.38 5.70
C ALA A 366 7.43 29.76 6.67
N THR A 367 7.46 29.19 7.87
CA THR A 367 6.52 29.51 8.96
C THR A 367 6.65 30.97 9.38
N LYS A 368 7.88 31.45 9.63
CA LYS A 368 8.18 32.84 10.00
C LYS A 368 7.68 33.84 8.95
N LEU A 369 7.83 33.50 7.67
CA LEU A 369 7.40 34.32 6.52
C LEU A 369 5.90 34.18 6.19
N LYS A 370 5.17 33.31 6.92
CA LYS A 370 3.76 32.96 6.69
C LYS A 370 3.52 32.44 5.26
N ILE A 371 4.47 31.65 4.77
CA ILE A 371 4.41 30.97 3.48
C ILE A 371 3.80 29.58 3.65
N ASP A 372 4.28 28.81 4.64
CA ASP A 372 3.56 27.63 5.14
C ASP A 372 2.83 28.02 6.43
N ARG A 373 1.51 27.93 6.43
CA ARG A 373 0.66 28.26 7.60
C ARG A 373 0.21 27.03 8.36
N THR A 374 0.53 25.85 7.85
CA THR A 374 0.07 24.57 8.38
C THR A 374 1.03 24.02 9.42
N PHE A 375 2.28 24.46 9.44
CA PHE A 375 3.32 23.87 10.27
C PHE A 375 2.98 23.85 11.77
N VAL A 376 3.07 22.66 12.38
CA VAL A 376 2.92 22.47 13.83
C VAL A 376 4.26 22.09 14.44
N ALA A 377 4.90 21.05 13.91
CA ALA A 377 6.18 20.55 14.42
C ALA A 377 6.89 19.67 13.38
N MET A 378 8.20 19.52 13.52
CA MET A 378 9.01 18.58 12.77
C MET A 378 10.19 18.12 13.61
N ASN A 379 10.61 16.87 13.45
CA ASN A 379 11.86 16.38 14.01
C ASN A 379 12.97 16.52 12.98
N LYS A 380 14.03 17.26 13.28
CA LYS A 380 15.14 17.52 12.34
C LYS A 380 16.01 16.27 12.04
N ASP A 381 16.03 15.30 12.95
CA ASP A 381 16.90 14.12 12.87
C ASP A 381 16.16 12.94 12.22
N GLU A 382 14.91 12.71 12.63
CA GLU A 382 14.04 11.66 12.09
C GLU A 382 13.22 12.13 10.87
N GLY A 383 13.09 13.45 10.70
CA GLY A 383 12.44 14.16 9.59
C GLY A 383 10.96 13.88 9.38
N TRP A 384 10.24 13.37 10.37
CA TRP A 384 8.76 13.40 10.36
C TRP A 384 8.24 14.81 10.65
N LYS A 385 7.04 15.12 10.14
CA LYS A 385 6.39 16.42 10.26
C LYS A 385 4.93 16.28 10.67
N ILE A 386 4.45 17.20 11.51
CA ILE A 386 3.04 17.39 11.83
C ILE A 386 2.60 18.77 11.32
N SER A 387 1.49 18.79 10.58
CA SER A 387 0.85 19.99 10.07
C SER A 387 -0.64 20.02 10.44
N GLU A 388 -1.25 21.19 10.57
CA GLU A 388 -2.71 21.35 10.60
C GLU A 388 -3.30 20.95 9.24
N PHE A 389 -4.41 20.21 9.26
CA PHE A 389 -5.11 19.82 8.05
C PHE A 389 -5.95 21.00 7.54
N ILE A 390 -5.83 21.35 6.26
CA ILE A 390 -6.67 22.39 5.63
C ILE A 390 -7.96 21.73 5.12
N PRO A 391 -9.13 22.01 5.70
CA PRO A 391 -10.41 21.46 5.23
C PRO A 391 -10.73 21.96 3.83
N ASN A 392 -11.20 21.07 2.96
CA ASN A 392 -11.63 21.38 1.59
C ASN A 392 -10.58 22.16 0.78
N ALA A 393 -9.29 21.91 1.05
CA ALA A 393 -8.20 22.57 0.37
C ALA A 393 -8.31 22.36 -1.15
N LYS A 394 -8.14 23.45 -1.90
CA LYS A 394 -8.00 23.39 -3.36
C LYS A 394 -6.52 23.52 -3.71
N GLN A 395 -6.05 22.66 -4.60
CA GLN A 395 -4.74 22.84 -5.22
C GLN A 395 -4.77 24.07 -6.13
N LEU A 396 -3.61 24.67 -6.38
CA LEU A 396 -3.48 25.75 -7.35
C LEU A 396 -3.96 25.29 -8.73
N ASP A 397 -4.82 26.08 -9.35
CA ASP A 397 -5.20 25.92 -10.76
C ASP A 397 -4.33 26.84 -11.63
N TYR A 398 -3.54 26.25 -12.53
CA TYR A 398 -2.69 27.00 -13.45
C TYR A 398 -3.50 27.90 -14.40
N ASP A 399 -4.75 27.55 -14.70
CA ASP A 399 -5.60 28.35 -15.58
C ASP A 399 -6.27 29.53 -14.83
N ASN A 400 -6.21 29.51 -13.49
CA ASN A 400 -6.69 30.59 -12.64
C ASN A 400 -5.57 31.59 -12.31
N TRP A 401 -5.55 32.71 -13.03
CA TRP A 401 -4.54 33.75 -12.85
C TRP A 401 -4.52 34.41 -11.46
N ASP A 402 -5.60 34.34 -10.69
CA ASP A 402 -5.60 34.82 -9.30
C ASP A 402 -4.81 33.85 -8.39
N ASP A 403 -4.89 32.55 -8.64
CA ASP A 403 -4.13 31.53 -7.90
C ASP A 403 -2.64 31.64 -8.27
N VAL A 404 -2.34 31.80 -9.56
CA VAL A 404 -0.97 32.07 -10.04
C VAL A 404 -0.39 33.32 -9.38
N ALA A 405 -1.16 34.41 -9.30
CA ALA A 405 -0.69 35.63 -8.65
C ALA A 405 -0.36 35.44 -7.17
N LYS A 406 -1.17 34.67 -6.43
CA LYS A 406 -0.90 34.32 -5.04
C LYS A 406 0.35 33.44 -4.88
N ALA A 407 0.52 32.44 -5.74
CA ALA A 407 1.71 31.59 -5.71
C ALA A 407 2.99 32.40 -5.99
N MET A 408 2.96 33.27 -7.00
CA MET A 408 4.08 34.15 -7.30
C MET A 408 4.37 35.14 -6.17
N GLU A 409 3.35 35.60 -5.45
CA GLU A 409 3.56 36.43 -4.25
C GLU A 409 4.30 35.67 -3.15
N LEU A 410 3.94 34.40 -2.90
CA LEU A 410 4.62 33.56 -1.92
C LEU A 410 6.09 33.31 -2.28
N LEU A 411 6.36 32.93 -3.55
CA LEU A 411 7.72 32.73 -4.05
C LEU A 411 8.54 34.02 -3.98
N ARG A 412 7.97 35.15 -4.42
CA ARG A 412 8.63 36.46 -4.32
C ARG A 412 8.97 36.81 -2.88
N ARG A 413 8.05 36.55 -1.93
CA ARG A 413 8.28 36.78 -0.50
C ARG A 413 9.43 35.93 0.03
N LEU A 414 9.52 34.66 -0.40
CA LEU A 414 10.64 33.77 -0.06
C LEU A 414 11.97 34.34 -0.60
N HIS A 415 12.02 34.59 -1.91
CA HIS A 415 13.23 35.01 -2.62
C HIS A 415 13.76 36.37 -2.17
N GLN A 416 12.87 37.27 -1.74
CA GLN A 416 13.21 38.61 -1.26
C GLN A 416 13.45 38.68 0.25
N SER A 417 13.19 37.60 1.00
CA SER A 417 13.30 37.59 2.47
C SER A 417 14.71 37.88 3.00
N GLY A 418 15.74 37.53 2.22
CA GLY A 418 17.15 37.58 2.64
C GLY A 418 17.56 36.48 3.62
N GLU A 419 16.63 35.58 3.96
CA GLU A 419 16.88 34.42 4.81
C GLU A 419 17.81 33.42 4.10
N LYS A 420 18.52 32.62 4.89
CA LYS A 420 19.48 31.64 4.38
C LYS A 420 19.44 30.34 5.17
N THR A 421 19.77 29.25 4.49
CA THR A 421 20.08 27.95 5.09
C THR A 421 21.54 27.60 4.75
N TYR A 422 22.11 26.59 5.41
CA TYR A 422 23.46 26.11 5.11
C TYR A 422 23.50 25.20 3.88
N HIS A 423 22.34 24.73 3.41
CA HIS A 423 22.23 23.82 2.29
C HIS A 423 22.10 24.61 0.99
N SER A 424 22.90 24.26 -0.01
CA SER A 424 22.76 24.76 -1.37
C SER A 424 22.04 23.74 -2.21
N PHE A 425 21.03 24.19 -2.95
CA PHE A 425 20.36 23.37 -3.95
C PHE A 425 20.98 23.69 -5.31
N ASP A 426 21.72 22.73 -5.88
CA ASP A 426 22.29 22.83 -7.22
C ASP A 426 21.60 21.84 -8.16
N GLN A 427 20.78 22.38 -9.06
CA GLN A 427 20.05 21.59 -10.05
C GLN A 427 20.98 20.81 -10.99
N PHE A 428 22.20 21.30 -11.24
CA PHE A 428 23.14 20.65 -12.13
C PHE A 428 23.77 19.41 -11.49
N GLU A 429 24.05 19.44 -10.18
CA GLU A 429 24.47 18.25 -9.43
C GLU A 429 23.39 17.16 -9.48
N GLY A 430 22.12 17.56 -9.34
CA GLY A 430 20.99 16.65 -9.46
C GLY A 430 20.83 16.03 -10.85
N ILE A 431 21.06 16.81 -11.91
CA ILE A 431 21.07 16.30 -13.29
C ILE A 431 22.15 15.23 -13.46
N ASP A 432 23.37 15.49 -12.97
CA ASP A 432 24.49 14.54 -13.07
C ASP A 432 24.26 13.25 -12.28
N ASP A 433 23.63 13.33 -11.11
CA ASP A 433 23.23 12.15 -10.33
C ASP A 433 22.22 11.28 -11.09
N PHE A 434 21.13 11.85 -11.62
CA PHE A 434 20.16 11.07 -12.39
C PHE A 434 20.73 10.52 -13.69
N ARG A 435 21.62 11.25 -14.38
CA ARG A 435 22.37 10.72 -15.54
C ARG A 435 23.13 9.45 -15.16
N GLN A 436 23.82 9.45 -14.02
CA GLN A 436 24.59 8.27 -13.57
C GLN A 436 23.67 7.10 -13.23
N LYS A 437 22.58 7.34 -12.50
CA LYS A 437 21.58 6.32 -12.15
C LYS A 437 20.95 5.68 -13.41
N LEU A 438 20.56 6.48 -14.39
CA LEU A 438 19.96 6.01 -15.63
C LEU A 438 20.94 5.22 -16.52
N LYS A 439 22.21 5.62 -16.54
CA LYS A 439 23.28 4.85 -17.22
C LYS A 439 23.47 3.49 -16.56
N ALA A 440 23.48 3.43 -15.23
CA ALA A 440 23.59 2.18 -14.49
C ALA A 440 22.38 1.24 -14.71
N SER A 441 21.20 1.79 -14.97
CA SER A 441 19.98 1.02 -15.24
C SER A 441 19.73 0.73 -16.73
N ASN A 442 20.67 1.05 -17.63
CA ASN A 442 20.51 0.94 -19.10
C ASN A 442 19.24 1.63 -19.63
N ARG A 443 18.81 2.73 -19.01
CA ARG A 443 17.63 3.52 -19.41
C ARG A 443 17.99 4.92 -19.93
N PHE A 444 19.27 5.18 -20.14
CA PHE A 444 19.80 6.45 -20.65
C PHE A 444 20.13 6.41 -22.15
N GLU A 445 19.31 5.73 -22.95
CA GLU A 445 19.53 5.61 -24.41
C GLU A 445 18.20 5.76 -25.15
N PHE A 446 18.03 6.87 -25.88
CA PHE A 446 16.90 7.12 -26.79
C PHE A 446 17.25 8.21 -27.82
N ASP A 447 16.52 8.21 -28.93
CA ASP A 447 16.74 9.17 -30.02
C ASP A 447 16.47 10.61 -29.56
N GLY A 448 17.45 11.49 -29.77
CA GLY A 448 17.37 12.91 -29.40
C GLY A 448 17.95 13.25 -28.03
N LEU A 449 18.37 12.26 -27.22
CA LEU A 449 19.01 12.50 -25.93
C LEU A 449 20.30 13.34 -26.07
N GLU A 450 21.16 13.03 -27.04
CA GLU A 450 22.43 13.75 -27.26
C GLU A 450 22.19 15.24 -27.55
N GLU A 451 21.15 15.58 -28.31
CA GLU A 451 20.78 16.96 -28.61
C GLU A 451 20.30 17.69 -27.34
N LEU A 452 19.42 17.05 -26.55
CA LEU A 452 18.95 17.63 -25.28
C LEU A 452 20.11 17.86 -24.31
N ASP A 453 20.94 16.83 -24.12
CA ASP A 453 22.06 16.83 -23.18
C ASP A 453 23.08 17.92 -23.53
N LYS A 454 23.38 18.05 -24.83
CA LYS A 454 24.25 19.10 -25.36
C LYS A 454 23.66 20.48 -25.11
N ASN A 455 22.38 20.70 -25.41
CA ASN A 455 21.75 22.01 -25.26
C ASN A 455 21.72 22.44 -23.79
N VAL A 456 21.33 21.54 -22.89
CA VAL A 456 21.32 21.80 -21.43
C VAL A 456 22.73 22.09 -20.92
N SER A 457 23.75 21.34 -21.37
CA SER A 457 25.14 21.58 -20.98
C SER A 457 25.70 22.93 -21.49
N VAL A 458 25.18 23.46 -22.59
CA VAL A 458 25.52 24.81 -23.06
C VAL A 458 24.82 25.86 -22.22
N LEU A 459 23.52 25.68 -21.93
CA LEU A 459 22.75 26.57 -21.06
C LEU A 459 23.35 26.66 -19.65
N GLU A 460 23.81 25.54 -19.08
CA GLU A 460 24.50 25.52 -17.79
C GLU A 460 25.66 26.52 -17.74
N LYS A 461 26.53 26.51 -18.76
CA LYS A 461 27.68 27.43 -18.83
C LYS A 461 27.23 28.89 -18.94
N LEU A 462 26.21 29.15 -19.76
CA LEU A 462 25.66 30.50 -19.96
C LEU A 462 24.98 31.03 -18.68
N LEU A 463 24.27 30.17 -17.96
CA LEU A 463 23.64 30.49 -16.67
C LEU A 463 24.69 30.78 -15.59
N GLN A 464 25.81 30.04 -15.57
CA GLN A 464 26.94 30.33 -14.67
C GLN A 464 27.56 31.71 -14.95
N GLU A 465 27.62 32.13 -16.23
CA GLU A 465 28.12 33.45 -16.64
C GLU A 465 27.19 34.61 -16.25
N ASP A 466 25.88 34.36 -16.08
CA ASP A 466 24.91 35.38 -15.67
C ASP A 466 25.14 35.91 -14.25
N GLN A 467 25.82 35.14 -13.40
CA GLN A 467 26.14 35.49 -12.01
C GLN A 467 24.90 35.95 -11.21
N ALA A 468 23.78 35.27 -11.42
CA ALA A 468 22.54 35.55 -10.73
C ALA A 468 22.70 35.38 -9.21
N LYS A 469 21.98 36.23 -8.46
CA LYS A 469 22.02 36.22 -7.00
C LYS A 469 21.30 34.98 -6.48
N LYS A 470 22.03 34.12 -5.77
CA LYS A 470 21.44 32.97 -5.07
C LYS A 470 20.64 33.40 -3.83
N VAL A 471 19.47 32.81 -3.64
CA VAL A 471 18.52 33.06 -2.54
C VAL A 471 17.96 31.72 -2.04
N LEU A 472 17.21 31.72 -0.95
CA LEU A 472 16.46 30.53 -0.54
C LEU A 472 15.33 30.26 -1.52
N CYS A 473 15.29 29.05 -2.09
CA CYS A 473 14.28 28.58 -3.03
C CYS A 473 13.53 27.36 -2.43
N HIS A 474 12.31 27.12 -2.89
CA HIS A 474 11.50 25.97 -2.51
C HIS A 474 12.04 24.66 -3.11
N GLY A 475 12.50 24.69 -4.36
CA GLY A 475 13.05 23.55 -5.08
C GLY A 475 12.00 22.70 -5.81
N ASP A 476 10.75 22.69 -5.35
CA ASP A 476 9.65 21.91 -5.94
C ASP A 476 8.31 22.68 -5.97
N SER A 477 8.26 23.83 -6.63
CA SER A 477 7.11 24.73 -6.61
C SER A 477 6.10 24.41 -7.73
N TYR A 478 5.27 23.37 -7.54
CA TYR A 478 4.21 22.97 -8.48
C TYR A 478 2.83 22.85 -7.80
N SER A 479 1.75 22.82 -8.59
CA SER A 479 0.35 22.94 -8.14
C SER A 479 -0.04 22.16 -6.87
N PRO A 480 0.29 20.85 -6.71
CA PRO A 480 -0.03 20.08 -5.52
C PRO A 480 0.55 20.62 -4.20
N ASN A 481 1.67 21.36 -4.28
CA ASN A 481 2.32 21.97 -3.12
C ASN A 481 1.71 23.33 -2.74
N PHE A 482 0.82 23.89 -3.57
CA PHE A 482 0.09 25.13 -3.27
C PHE A 482 -1.35 24.81 -2.85
N LEU A 483 -1.66 25.01 -1.58
CA LEU A 483 -2.98 24.71 -1.02
C LEU A 483 -3.72 25.99 -0.65
N LEU A 484 -4.88 26.21 -1.27
CA LEU A 484 -5.83 27.27 -0.93
C LEU A 484 -6.86 26.76 0.08
N ASN A 485 -7.07 27.53 1.14
CA ASN A 485 -8.19 27.31 2.07
C ASN A 485 -9.48 28.00 1.58
N GLU A 486 -10.59 27.79 2.29
CA GLU A 486 -11.90 28.36 1.97
C GLU A 486 -11.93 29.91 2.05
N ASP A 487 -11.07 30.50 2.88
CA ASP A 487 -10.92 31.95 3.00
C ASP A 487 -10.06 32.57 1.85
N GLY A 488 -9.54 31.72 0.95
CA GLY A 488 -8.72 32.12 -0.18
C GLY A 488 -7.26 32.42 0.18
N GLU A 489 -6.80 32.06 1.38
CA GLU A 489 -5.39 32.10 1.77
C GLU A 489 -4.65 30.88 1.21
N MET A 490 -3.47 31.11 0.63
CA MET A 490 -2.63 30.07 0.05
C MET A 490 -1.45 29.75 0.98
N SER A 491 -1.13 28.46 1.11
CA SER A 491 0.10 27.95 1.73
C SER A 491 0.92 27.19 0.70
N LEU A 492 2.25 27.36 0.74
CA LEU A 492 3.20 26.54 0.00
C LEU A 492 3.81 25.53 0.97
N ILE A 493 3.55 24.25 0.72
CA ILE A 493 3.95 23.12 1.57
C ILE A 493 5.05 22.27 0.90
N ASP A 494 5.58 21.34 1.66
CA ASP A 494 6.55 20.31 1.24
C ASP A 494 7.94 20.83 0.82
N TRP A 495 8.74 21.18 1.83
CA TRP A 495 10.02 21.88 1.69
C TRP A 495 11.23 20.94 1.55
N GLU A 496 11.02 19.69 1.13
CA GLU A 496 12.06 18.65 1.15
C GLU A 496 13.21 18.91 0.16
N TYR A 497 12.95 19.65 -0.93
CA TYR A 497 13.96 20.06 -1.93
C TYR A 497 14.51 21.48 -1.72
N SER A 498 14.16 22.13 -0.61
CA SER A 498 14.50 23.53 -0.41
C SER A 498 15.98 23.76 -0.11
N GLY A 499 16.51 24.88 -0.60
CA GLY A 499 17.92 25.23 -0.42
C GLY A 499 18.29 26.55 -1.09
N ILE A 500 19.55 26.96 -0.91
CA ILE A 500 20.09 28.15 -1.55
C ILE A 500 20.35 27.87 -3.03
N GLY A 501 19.62 28.54 -3.91
CA GLY A 501 19.68 28.36 -5.36
C GLY A 501 19.35 29.64 -6.11
N ASP A 502 19.21 29.51 -7.42
CA ASP A 502 18.73 30.60 -8.27
C ASP A 502 17.20 30.70 -8.19
N PRO A 503 16.60 31.88 -7.97
CA PRO A 503 15.14 32.02 -7.93
C PRO A 503 14.47 31.59 -9.24
N ALA A 504 15.17 31.64 -10.37
CA ALA A 504 14.65 31.16 -11.65
C ALA A 504 14.39 29.65 -11.65
N GLY A 505 15.00 28.88 -10.75
CA GLY A 505 14.74 27.45 -10.59
C GLY A 505 13.32 27.12 -10.11
N ASP A 506 12.78 27.88 -9.17
CA ASP A 506 11.38 27.71 -8.72
C ASP A 506 10.40 28.08 -9.83
N LEU A 507 10.64 29.21 -10.51
CA LEU A 507 9.84 29.62 -11.66
C LEU A 507 9.91 28.61 -12.81
N GLY A 508 11.10 28.06 -13.06
CA GLY A 508 11.34 27.01 -14.04
C GLY A 508 10.55 25.75 -13.72
N THR A 509 10.48 25.33 -12.45
CA THR A 509 9.67 24.19 -12.01
C THR A 509 8.17 24.49 -12.12
N PHE A 510 7.73 25.67 -11.66
CA PHE A 510 6.34 26.09 -11.75
C PHE A 510 5.82 26.10 -13.19
N ILE A 511 6.56 26.72 -14.10
CA ILE A 511 6.23 26.73 -15.54
C ILE A 511 6.36 25.31 -16.10
N GLY A 512 7.43 24.58 -15.77
CA GLY A 512 7.71 23.21 -16.22
C GLY A 512 6.61 22.19 -15.89
N CYS A 513 5.83 22.44 -14.84
CA CYS A 513 4.72 21.59 -14.41
C CYS A 513 3.34 22.10 -14.87
N SER A 514 3.31 23.01 -15.84
CA SER A 514 2.09 23.58 -16.44
C SER A 514 1.92 23.14 -17.91
N ASN A 515 0.89 23.68 -18.58
CA ASN A 515 0.69 23.54 -20.02
C ASN A 515 0.75 24.88 -20.77
N TYR A 516 1.38 25.89 -20.17
CA TYR A 516 1.48 27.24 -20.71
C TYR A 516 2.14 27.34 -22.09
N THR A 517 1.67 28.33 -22.87
CA THR A 517 2.41 28.87 -24.01
C THR A 517 3.58 29.73 -23.55
N VAL A 518 4.44 30.16 -24.49
CA VAL A 518 5.56 31.06 -24.17
C VAL A 518 5.04 32.41 -23.66
N GLU A 519 3.94 32.90 -24.22
CA GLU A 519 3.29 34.15 -23.81
C GLU A 519 2.71 34.04 -22.38
N GLU A 520 2.13 32.89 -22.03
CA GLU A 520 1.63 32.64 -20.69
C GLU A 520 2.77 32.49 -19.67
N ALA A 521 3.86 31.80 -20.05
CA ALA A 521 5.06 31.74 -19.23
C ALA A 521 5.68 33.13 -19.01
N GLU A 522 5.70 33.99 -20.03
CA GLU A 522 6.13 35.38 -19.88
C GLU A 522 5.21 36.16 -18.93
N LYS A 523 3.89 35.95 -19.01
CA LYS A 523 2.94 36.53 -18.06
C LYS A 523 3.21 36.09 -16.61
N VAL A 524 3.59 34.83 -16.38
CA VAL A 524 4.02 34.37 -15.04
C VAL A 524 5.24 35.16 -14.55
N LEU A 525 6.24 35.37 -15.42
CA LEU A 525 7.42 36.16 -15.10
C LEU A 525 7.05 37.61 -14.76
N GLU A 526 6.16 38.24 -15.53
CA GLU A 526 5.68 39.60 -15.27
C GLU A 526 5.00 39.72 -13.89
N ILE A 527 4.15 38.75 -13.55
CA ILE A 527 3.46 38.71 -12.25
C ILE A 527 4.46 38.54 -11.10
N TYR A 528 5.47 37.69 -11.27
CA TYR A 528 6.51 37.46 -10.27
C TYR A 528 7.44 38.66 -10.11
N LEU A 529 7.97 39.21 -11.21
CA LEU A 529 8.90 40.34 -11.20
C LEU A 529 8.22 41.68 -10.88
N GLN A 530 6.91 41.78 -11.10
CA GLN A 530 6.11 43.01 -11.04
C GLN A 530 6.50 44.05 -12.10
N GLU A 531 7.16 43.62 -13.16
CA GLU A 531 7.57 44.43 -14.31
C GLU A 531 7.74 43.53 -15.54
N VAL A 532 7.79 44.17 -16.72
CA VAL A 532 8.07 43.45 -17.97
C VAL A 532 9.56 43.06 -18.00
N PRO A 533 9.92 41.77 -18.09
CA PRO A 533 11.31 41.34 -18.06
C PRO A 533 12.07 41.88 -19.26
N ASP A 534 13.26 42.43 -19.00
CA ASP A 534 14.19 42.76 -20.08
C ASP A 534 14.72 41.47 -20.75
N LYS A 535 15.38 41.63 -21.91
CA LYS A 535 15.87 40.50 -22.69
C LYS A 535 16.83 39.60 -21.90
N LYS A 536 17.71 40.20 -21.09
CA LYS A 536 18.70 39.49 -20.27
C LYS A 536 18.04 38.66 -19.17
N THR A 537 16.98 39.19 -18.55
CA THR A 537 16.18 38.49 -17.55
C THR A 537 15.38 37.38 -18.21
N LYS A 538 14.73 37.67 -19.33
CA LYS A 538 13.91 36.70 -20.07
C LYS A 538 14.71 35.47 -20.50
N ARG A 539 15.89 35.65 -21.11
CA ARG A 539 16.75 34.51 -21.51
C ARG A 539 17.15 33.63 -20.32
N HIS A 540 17.41 34.24 -19.17
CA HIS A 540 17.89 33.55 -17.97
C HIS A 540 16.78 32.68 -17.36
N TYR A 541 15.58 33.26 -17.16
CA TYR A 541 14.44 32.50 -16.65
C TYR A 541 13.99 31.41 -17.63
N PHE A 542 13.96 31.68 -18.94
CA PHE A 542 13.64 30.65 -19.93
C PHE A 542 14.68 29.53 -20.01
N ALA A 543 15.97 29.84 -19.82
CA ALA A 543 16.99 28.80 -19.70
C ALA A 543 16.71 27.89 -18.49
N TYR A 544 16.32 28.46 -17.34
CA TYR A 544 15.94 27.66 -16.18
C TYR A 544 14.70 26.80 -16.42
N VAL A 545 13.67 27.26 -17.14
CA VAL A 545 12.54 26.40 -17.53
C VAL A 545 13.02 25.15 -18.28
N SER A 546 14.03 25.29 -19.14
CA SER A 546 14.63 24.15 -19.85
C SER A 546 15.41 23.23 -18.91
N VAL A 547 16.27 23.79 -18.07
CA VAL A 547 17.15 23.03 -17.15
C VAL A 547 16.33 22.27 -16.09
N THR A 548 15.33 22.91 -15.48
CA THR A 548 14.46 22.28 -14.47
C THR A 548 13.62 21.18 -15.11
N SER A 549 13.07 21.43 -16.30
CA SER A 549 12.33 20.41 -17.04
C SER A 549 13.22 19.23 -17.37
N TYR A 550 14.49 19.45 -17.71
CA TYR A 550 15.41 18.35 -17.95
C TYR A 550 15.70 17.54 -16.68
N TYR A 551 15.94 18.21 -15.55
CA TYR A 551 16.10 17.58 -14.25
C TYR A 551 14.91 16.66 -13.92
N TRP A 552 13.69 17.18 -13.99
CA TRP A 552 12.47 16.41 -13.71
C TRP A 552 12.21 15.31 -14.74
N PHE A 553 12.55 15.53 -16.01
CA PHE A 553 12.51 14.49 -17.04
C PHE A 553 13.44 13.31 -16.72
N LEU A 554 14.68 13.58 -16.29
CA LEU A 554 15.61 12.52 -15.87
C LEU A 554 15.12 11.79 -14.61
N TRP A 555 14.61 12.54 -13.62
CA TRP A 555 13.97 11.94 -12.45
C TRP A 555 12.80 11.04 -12.86
N ALA A 556 11.96 11.48 -13.80
CA ALA A 556 10.81 10.71 -14.27
C ALA A 556 11.22 9.41 -14.98
N LEU A 557 12.23 9.47 -15.86
CA LEU A 557 12.81 8.28 -16.48
C LEU A 557 13.32 7.30 -15.43
N PHE A 558 13.90 7.79 -14.34
CA PHE A 558 14.39 6.96 -13.26
C PHE A 558 13.23 6.30 -12.50
N GLN A 559 12.17 7.04 -12.17
CA GLN A 559 10.97 6.47 -11.55
C GLN A 559 10.32 5.39 -12.44
N GLU A 560 10.18 5.64 -13.74
CA GLU A 560 9.66 4.63 -14.67
C GLU A 560 10.57 3.39 -14.76
N SER A 561 11.90 3.58 -14.65
CA SER A 561 12.84 2.45 -14.66
C SER A 561 12.66 1.49 -13.48
N VAL A 562 12.09 1.99 -12.37
CA VAL A 562 11.78 1.20 -11.17
C VAL A 562 10.29 0.86 -11.05
N GLY A 563 9.53 1.00 -12.14
CA GLY A 563 8.12 0.60 -12.22
C GLY A 563 7.12 1.58 -11.61
N LYS A 564 7.50 2.86 -11.44
CA LYS A 564 6.63 3.92 -10.96
C LYS A 564 6.28 4.88 -12.12
N PRO A 565 5.13 4.72 -12.78
CA PRO A 565 4.75 5.59 -13.89
C PRO A 565 4.48 7.02 -13.40
N VAL A 566 5.00 8.01 -14.13
CA VAL A 566 4.86 9.44 -13.79
C VAL A 566 3.77 10.14 -14.63
N GLY A 567 3.28 9.46 -15.68
CA GLY A 567 2.18 9.95 -16.50
C GLY A 567 2.59 11.06 -17.47
N GLU A 568 1.67 11.99 -17.72
CA GLU A 568 1.82 13.01 -18.77
C GLU A 568 3.00 13.98 -18.54
N PHE A 569 3.43 14.15 -17.29
CA PHE A 569 4.56 15.01 -16.93
C PHE A 569 5.86 14.62 -17.63
N LEU A 570 6.09 13.32 -17.88
CA LEU A 570 7.28 12.87 -18.60
C LEU A 570 7.40 13.55 -19.97
N TYR A 571 6.29 13.59 -20.73
CA TYR A 571 6.27 14.21 -22.04
C TYR A 571 6.30 15.74 -21.98
N ILE A 572 5.60 16.33 -20.99
CA ILE A 572 5.62 17.79 -20.77
C ILE A 572 7.05 18.27 -20.54
N TRP A 573 7.78 17.64 -19.63
CA TRP A 573 9.16 17.99 -19.30
C TRP A 573 10.12 17.79 -20.47
N TYR A 574 9.98 16.70 -21.23
CA TYR A 574 10.74 16.51 -22.47
C TYR A 574 10.50 17.66 -23.47
N ARG A 575 9.23 18.00 -23.73
CA ARG A 575 8.84 19.08 -24.65
C ARG A 575 9.38 20.42 -24.20
N TYR A 576 9.25 20.74 -22.91
CA TYR A 576 9.66 22.03 -22.35
C TYR A 576 11.18 22.19 -22.34
N THR A 577 11.91 21.12 -22.02
CA THR A 577 13.37 21.09 -22.17
C THR A 577 13.76 21.54 -23.57
N LYS A 578 13.15 20.95 -24.60
CA LYS A 578 13.47 21.26 -26.00
C LYS A 578 13.03 22.66 -26.42
N GLN A 579 11.80 23.04 -26.12
CA GLN A 579 11.19 24.30 -26.54
C GLN A 579 11.91 25.50 -25.91
N TYR A 580 12.01 25.52 -24.58
CA TYR A 580 12.64 26.62 -23.86
C TYR A 580 14.16 26.60 -24.01
N GLY A 581 14.77 25.42 -24.19
CA GLY A 581 16.21 25.32 -24.44
C GLY A 581 16.61 26.00 -25.74
N LYS A 582 15.86 25.74 -26.83
CA LYS A 582 16.06 26.45 -28.09
C LYS A 582 15.82 27.95 -27.96
N LEU A 583 14.70 28.34 -27.36
CA LEU A 583 14.32 29.74 -27.20
C LEU A 583 15.37 30.53 -26.40
N ALA A 584 15.86 29.96 -25.30
CA ALA A 584 16.90 30.58 -24.48
C ALA A 584 18.21 30.70 -25.27
N LEU A 585 18.67 29.65 -25.94
CA LEU A 585 19.89 29.68 -26.74
C LEU A 585 19.84 30.76 -27.83
N ASP A 586 18.71 30.89 -28.54
CA ASP A 586 18.51 31.94 -29.54
C ASP A 586 18.63 33.34 -28.89
N LEU A 587 18.04 33.55 -27.72
CA LEU A 587 18.16 34.82 -26.98
C LEU A 587 19.58 35.11 -26.48
N TYR A 588 20.33 34.09 -26.02
CA TYR A 588 21.74 34.24 -25.64
C TYR A 588 22.63 34.59 -26.83
N LEU A 589 22.34 34.05 -28.02
CA LEU A 589 23.08 34.34 -29.24
C LEU A 589 22.87 35.77 -29.73
N GLU A 590 21.67 36.32 -29.57
CA GLU A 590 21.37 37.70 -29.97
C GLU A 590 21.87 38.77 -28.97
N ASP A 591 22.30 38.36 -27.78
CA ASP A 591 22.89 39.25 -26.75
C ASP A 591 24.42 39.35 -26.86
N ASN A 592 25.06 38.42 -27.57
CA ASN A 592 26.48 38.43 -27.93
C ASN A 592 26.72 39.17 -29.26
#